data_AF-A0A1V5FIM6-F1
#
_entry.id   AF-A0A1V5FIM6-F1
#
_cell.length_a   1.000
_cell.length_b   1.000
_cell.length_c   1.000
_cell.angle_alpha   90.00
_cell.angle_beta   90.00
_cell.angle_gamma   90.00
#
_symmetry.space_group_name_H-M   'P 1'
#
loop_
_entity.id
_entity.type
_entity.pdbx_description
1 polymer ?
#
loop_
_entity_poly.entity_id
_entity_poly.type
_entity_poly.pdbx_seq_one_letter_code
_entity_poly.pdbx_strand_id
1 'polypeptide(L)'
;MHALGDLVATNPPSKEQSADLDFLLDIGQLFTQVVYAQLVCESAALAIDGEPGGKRESSVSDCSDLTPAHIDRIFAVFVKDFSQYALSLSSQPAATEAQRDKALALIKHPVVDAESEATFVAEVLSYDGAYSMAP
;
A
#
# COMPACT_ATOMS: atom_id res chain seq x y z
N MET A 1 8.68 8.36 1.88
CA MET A 1 8.00 9.10 0.78
C MET A 1 8.93 9.83 -0.18
N HIS A 2 10.16 10.21 0.20
CA HIS A 2 11.05 11.00 -0.68
C HIS A 2 11.42 10.29 -1.99
N ALA A 3 11.73 9.00 -1.99
CA ALA A 3 12.30 8.33 -3.16
C ALA A 3 11.42 8.34 -4.43
N LEU A 4 10.10 8.13 -4.31
CA LEU A 4 9.18 8.21 -5.46
C LEU A 4 9.00 9.67 -5.92
N GLY A 5 8.87 10.60 -4.97
CA GLY A 5 8.83 12.03 -5.27
C GLY A 5 10.08 12.49 -6.00
N ASP A 6 11.26 12.03 -5.56
CA ASP A 6 12.55 12.32 -6.17
C ASP A 6 12.64 11.73 -7.59
N LEU A 7 12.11 10.52 -7.82
CA LEU A 7 12.03 9.93 -9.17
C LEU A 7 11.25 10.86 -10.09
N VAL A 8 10.03 11.24 -9.72
CA VAL A 8 9.18 12.08 -10.57
C VAL A 8 9.72 13.50 -10.71
N ALA A 9 10.32 14.08 -9.66
CA ALA A 9 10.84 15.44 -9.69
C ALA A 9 12.12 15.57 -10.51
N THR A 10 13.00 14.57 -10.47
CA THR A 10 14.32 14.64 -11.14
C THR A 10 14.34 13.95 -12.49
N ASN A 11 13.48 12.94 -12.70
CA ASN A 11 13.39 12.16 -13.91
C ASN A 11 11.92 11.98 -14.32
N PRO A 12 11.19 13.09 -14.55
CA PRO A 12 9.79 13.03 -14.94
C PRO A 12 9.62 12.26 -16.26
N PRO A 13 8.42 11.71 -16.52
CA PRO A 13 8.11 11.17 -17.83
C PRO A 13 8.39 12.18 -18.96
N SER A 14 9.04 11.75 -20.03
CA SER A 14 9.16 12.55 -21.26
C SER A 14 7.79 12.76 -21.91
N LYS A 15 7.73 13.60 -22.95
CA LYS A 15 6.50 13.80 -23.72
C LYS A 15 6.01 12.51 -24.37
N GLU A 16 6.92 11.70 -24.89
CA GLU A 16 6.65 10.40 -25.50
C GLU A 16 6.19 9.39 -24.44
N GLN A 17 6.86 9.33 -23.29
CA GLN A 17 6.46 8.48 -22.15
C GLN A 17 5.08 8.88 -21.60
N SER A 18 4.73 10.16 -21.64
CA SER A 18 3.41 10.65 -21.21
C SER A 18 2.27 10.27 -22.18
N ALA A 19 2.59 9.82 -23.39
CA ALA A 19 1.63 9.25 -24.32
C ALA A 19 1.59 7.71 -24.25
N ASP A 20 2.50 7.09 -23.49
CA ASP A 20 2.56 5.66 -23.24
C ASP A 20 1.71 5.31 -22.02
N LEU A 21 0.56 4.69 -22.26
CA LEU A 21 -0.39 4.35 -21.20
C LEU A 21 0.16 3.28 -20.24
N ASP A 22 1.01 2.36 -20.72
CA ASP A 22 1.56 1.30 -19.88
C ASP A 22 2.61 1.89 -18.93
N PHE A 23 3.45 2.81 -19.43
CA PHE A 23 4.41 3.53 -18.60
C PHE A 23 3.73 4.42 -17.55
N LEU A 24 2.69 5.15 -17.94
CA LEU A 24 1.92 5.97 -17.01
C LEU A 24 1.13 5.13 -15.99
N LEU A 25 0.67 3.93 -16.38
CA LEU A 25 -0.03 3.04 -15.47
C LEU A 25 0.87 2.60 -14.31
N ASP A 26 2.12 2.21 -14.58
CA ASP A 26 3.07 1.82 -13.53
C ASP A 26 3.32 2.96 -12.54
N ILE A 27 3.54 4.19 -13.04
CA ILE A 27 3.72 5.38 -12.18
C ILE A 27 2.45 5.69 -11.39
N GLY A 28 1.29 5.58 -12.04
CA GLY A 28 -0.02 5.79 -11.42
C GLY A 28 -0.29 4.78 -10.30
N GLN A 29 0.09 3.51 -10.50
CA GLN A 29 -0.04 2.47 -9.48
C GLN A 29 0.88 2.76 -8.30
N LEU A 30 2.15 3.12 -8.52
CA LEU A 30 3.05 3.55 -7.45
C LEU A 30 2.48 4.75 -6.66
N PHE A 31 1.97 5.76 -7.36
CA PHE A 31 1.38 6.94 -6.72
C PHE A 31 0.14 6.58 -5.89
N THR A 32 -0.80 5.82 -6.45
CA THR A 32 -2.06 5.47 -5.76
C THR A 32 -1.79 4.62 -4.52
N GLN A 33 -0.81 3.71 -4.54
CA GLN A 33 -0.39 2.95 -3.37
C GLN A 33 0.02 3.87 -2.21
N VAL A 34 0.78 4.94 -2.48
CA VAL A 34 1.19 5.91 -1.43
C VAL A 34 -0.03 6.66 -0.85
N VAL A 35 -0.95 7.10 -1.71
CA VAL A 35 -2.16 7.81 -1.28
C VAL A 35 -3.05 6.91 -0.43
N TYR A 36 -3.29 5.67 -0.86
CA TYR A 36 -4.11 4.73 -0.09
C TYR A 36 -3.44 4.31 1.22
N ALA A 37 -2.12 4.10 1.23
CA ALA A 37 -1.39 3.80 2.47
C ALA A 37 -1.56 4.94 3.50
N GLN A 38 -1.49 6.20 3.06
CA GLN A 38 -1.73 7.35 3.93
C GLN A 38 -3.17 7.38 4.47
N LEU A 39 -4.18 7.15 3.62
CA LEU A 39 -5.58 7.09 4.05
C LEU A 39 -5.84 5.96 5.05
N VAL A 40 -5.17 4.81 4.87
CA VAL A 40 -5.22 3.69 5.83
C VAL A 40 -4.60 4.12 7.16
N CYS A 41 -3.41 4.74 7.17
CA CYS A 41 -2.79 5.25 8.40
C CYS A 41 -3.69 6.24 9.15
N GLU A 42 -4.25 7.22 8.43
CA GLU A 42 -5.15 8.22 9.04
C GLU A 42 -6.41 7.58 9.61
N SER A 43 -6.98 6.60 8.92
CA SER A 43 -8.17 5.88 9.39
C SER A 43 -7.85 4.98 10.58
N ALA A 44 -6.68 4.34 10.58
CA ALA A 44 -6.21 3.51 11.69
C ALA A 44 -5.93 4.34 12.94
N ALA A 45 -5.27 5.49 12.81
CA ALA A 45 -5.03 6.42 13.91
C ALA A 45 -6.35 6.84 14.57
N LEU A 46 -7.34 7.26 13.77
CA LEU A 46 -8.66 7.59 14.29
C LEU A 46 -9.28 6.42 15.08
N ALA A 47 -9.22 5.20 14.54
CA ALA A 47 -9.84 4.04 15.15
C ALA A 47 -9.12 3.54 16.42
N ILE A 48 -7.79 3.65 16.48
CA ILE A 48 -6.95 3.02 17.53
C ILE A 48 -6.63 4.01 18.67
N ASP A 49 -6.47 5.30 18.40
CA ASP A 49 -5.95 6.27 19.38
C ASP A 49 -6.93 6.58 20.54
N GLY A 50 -8.18 6.12 20.45
CA GLY A 50 -9.15 6.19 21.55
C GLY A 50 -9.74 7.59 21.81
N GLU A 51 -9.48 8.55 20.93
CA GLU A 51 -10.00 9.92 21.03
C GLU A 51 -11.54 9.97 20.87
N PRO A 52 -12.25 10.84 21.62
CA PRO A 52 -13.68 11.05 21.44
C PRO A 52 -13.99 11.47 19.99
N GLY A 53 -14.74 10.66 19.26
CA GLY A 53 -14.98 10.88 17.82
C GLY A 53 -13.94 10.23 16.89
N GLY A 54 -13.16 9.25 17.37
CA GLY A 54 -12.24 8.38 16.59
C GLY A 54 -12.86 7.56 15.45
N LYS A 55 -14.09 7.89 15.03
CA LYS A 55 -14.71 7.37 13.83
C LYS A 55 -15.28 8.56 13.07
N ARG A 56 -15.00 8.64 11.76
CA ARG A 56 -15.69 9.59 10.90
C ARG A 56 -17.19 9.29 10.98
N GLU A 57 -18.00 10.27 11.38
CA GLU A 57 -19.45 10.08 11.63
C GLU A 57 -20.19 9.49 10.41
N SER A 58 -19.73 9.80 9.20
CA SER A 58 -20.27 9.28 7.94
C SER A 58 -19.66 7.95 7.48
N SER A 59 -18.73 7.36 8.24
CA SER A 59 -18.08 6.10 7.87
C SER A 59 -19.01 4.91 8.09
N VAL A 60 -19.15 4.10 7.06
CA VAL A 60 -19.86 2.81 7.12
C VAL A 60 -18.98 1.67 7.66
N SER A 61 -17.66 1.88 7.75
CA SER A 61 -16.72 0.85 8.21
C SER A 61 -16.84 0.64 9.71
N ASP A 62 -16.94 -0.62 10.13
CA ASP A 62 -16.69 -1.00 11.52
C ASP A 62 -15.20 -1.30 11.70
N CYS A 63 -14.54 -0.53 12.56
CA CYS A 63 -13.13 -0.66 12.87
C CYS A 63 -12.91 -0.88 14.38
N SER A 64 -13.95 -1.31 15.11
CA SER A 64 -13.90 -1.47 16.57
C SER A 64 -12.90 -2.55 17.02
N ASP A 65 -12.74 -3.60 16.22
CA ASP A 65 -11.78 -4.69 16.47
C ASP A 65 -10.44 -4.50 15.75
N LEU A 66 -10.19 -3.32 15.15
CA LEU A 66 -8.96 -3.04 14.43
C LEU A 66 -7.78 -2.93 15.41
N THR A 67 -6.70 -3.66 15.13
CA THR A 67 -5.49 -3.68 15.97
C THR A 67 -4.25 -3.29 15.15
N PRO A 68 -3.13 -2.92 15.80
CA PRO A 68 -1.87 -2.68 15.09
C PRO A 68 -1.42 -3.85 14.21
N ALA A 69 -1.65 -5.10 14.62
CA ALA A 69 -1.30 -6.29 13.83
C ALA A 69 -2.05 -6.36 12.49
N HIS A 70 -3.31 -5.90 12.44
CA HIS A 70 -4.06 -5.76 11.20
C HIS A 70 -3.41 -4.74 10.26
N ILE A 71 -2.95 -3.61 10.81
CA ILE A 71 -2.29 -2.55 10.03
C ILE A 71 -0.96 -3.02 9.48
N ASP A 72 -0.14 -3.69 10.30
CA ASP A 72 1.13 -4.27 9.86
C ASP A 72 0.93 -5.23 8.69
N ARG A 73 -0.12 -6.06 8.75
CA ARG A 73 -0.44 -7.00 7.67
C ARG A 73 -0.91 -6.30 6.40
N ILE A 74 -1.75 -5.27 6.51
CA ILE A 74 -2.16 -4.44 5.37
C ILE A 74 -0.91 -3.81 4.72
N PHE A 75 -0.01 -3.24 5.52
CA PHE A 75 1.21 -2.61 5.02
C PHE A 75 2.19 -3.62 4.41
N ALA A 76 2.21 -4.86 4.89
CA ALA A 76 2.98 -5.92 4.25
C ALA A 76 2.54 -6.16 2.78
N VAL A 77 1.24 -6.05 2.50
CA VAL A 77 0.69 -6.11 1.15
C VAL A 77 1.08 -4.87 0.35
N PHE A 78 0.87 -3.67 0.89
CA PHE A 78 1.28 -2.41 0.23
C PHE A 78 2.75 -2.41 -0.17
N VAL A 79 3.67 -2.83 0.70
CA VAL A 79 5.11 -2.87 0.42
C VAL A 79 5.43 -3.87 -0.70
N LYS A 80 4.75 -5.01 -0.72
CA LYS A 80 4.93 -6.04 -1.76
C LYS A 80 4.41 -5.54 -3.11
N ASP A 81 3.22 -4.97 -3.15
CA ASP A 81 2.60 -4.45 -4.38
C ASP A 81 3.38 -3.25 -4.92
N PHE A 82 3.79 -2.33 -4.05
CA PHE A 82 4.65 -1.21 -4.42
C PHE A 82 5.97 -1.68 -5.04
N SER A 83 6.58 -2.73 -4.48
CA SER A 83 7.78 -3.34 -5.04
C SER A 83 7.54 -4.02 -6.39
N GLN A 84 6.37 -4.63 -6.59
CA GLN A 84 5.98 -5.21 -7.88
C GLN A 84 5.84 -4.12 -8.96
N TYR A 85 5.18 -3.00 -8.65
CA TYR A 85 5.04 -1.90 -9.60
C TYR A 85 6.37 -1.19 -9.88
N ALA A 86 7.24 -1.10 -8.88
CA ALA A 86 8.60 -0.58 -9.05
C ALA A 86 9.42 -1.45 -10.00
N LEU A 87 9.32 -2.78 -9.86
CA LEU A 87 9.96 -3.72 -10.78
C LEU A 87 9.38 -3.59 -12.20
N SER A 88 8.05 -3.47 -12.32
CA SER A 88 7.37 -3.24 -13.61
C SER A 88 7.90 -2.00 -14.31
N LEU A 89 7.90 -0.85 -13.61
CA LEU A 89 8.43 0.41 -14.12
C LEU A 89 9.90 0.32 -14.56
N SER A 90 10.74 -0.37 -13.78
CA SER A 90 12.16 -0.57 -14.12
C SER A 90 12.37 -1.45 -15.35
N SER A 91 11.36 -2.26 -15.71
CA SER A 91 11.41 -3.19 -16.84
C SER A 91 10.81 -2.60 -18.11
N GLN A 92 10.04 -1.50 -18.01
CA GLN A 92 9.40 -0.85 -19.15
C GLN A 92 10.40 -0.49 -20.24
N PRO A 93 10.17 -0.85 -21.52
CA PRO A 93 11.06 -0.50 -22.63
C PRO A 93 11.30 1.01 -22.74
N ALA A 94 10.27 1.81 -22.46
CA ALA A 94 10.33 3.26 -22.51
C ALA A 94 11.18 3.89 -21.38
N ALA A 95 11.46 3.16 -20.29
CA ALA A 95 12.19 3.69 -19.14
C ALA A 95 13.66 3.99 -19.46
N THR A 96 14.09 5.21 -19.16
CA THR A 96 15.51 5.60 -19.19
C THR A 96 16.31 4.89 -18.10
N GLU A 97 17.62 4.75 -18.27
CA GLU A 97 18.49 4.10 -17.28
C GLU A 97 18.35 4.73 -15.88
N ALA A 98 18.34 6.06 -15.79
CA ALA A 98 18.13 6.76 -14.53
C ALA A 98 16.76 6.49 -13.88
N GLN A 99 15.69 6.35 -14.67
CA GLN A 99 14.37 5.97 -14.15
C GLN A 99 14.36 4.52 -13.68
N ARG A 100 15.03 3.61 -14.39
CA ARG A 100 15.15 2.20 -14.01
C ARG A 100 15.88 2.04 -12.68
N ASP A 101 17.02 2.71 -12.52
CA ASP A 101 17.80 2.66 -11.29
C ASP A 101 17.00 3.20 -10.10
N LYS A 102 16.33 4.34 -10.30
CA LYS A 102 15.47 4.93 -9.27
C LYS A 102 14.27 4.04 -8.96
N ALA A 103 13.67 3.39 -9.95
CA ALA A 103 12.58 2.45 -9.73
C ALA A 103 13.03 1.23 -8.94
N LEU A 104 14.18 0.62 -9.28
CA LEU A 104 14.74 -0.50 -8.51
C LEU A 104 15.07 -0.11 -7.06
N ALA A 105 15.51 1.13 -6.82
CA ALA A 105 15.76 1.63 -5.46
C ALA A 105 14.50 1.72 -4.58
N LEU A 106 13.30 1.71 -5.19
CA LEU A 106 12.01 1.68 -4.48
C LEU A 106 11.66 0.31 -3.91
N ILE A 107 12.27 -0.78 -4.41
CA ILE A 107 11.96 -2.14 -3.98
C ILE A 107 12.38 -2.36 -2.53
N LYS A 108 11.46 -2.86 -1.71
CA LYS A 108 11.65 -3.19 -0.30
C LYS A 108 10.97 -4.51 0.06
N HIS A 109 11.40 -5.11 1.16
CA HIS A 109 10.74 -6.27 1.73
C HIS A 109 9.84 -5.82 2.88
N PRO A 110 8.61 -6.35 2.97
CA PRO A 110 7.79 -6.12 4.15
C PRO A 110 8.48 -6.75 5.37
N VAL A 111 8.40 -6.06 6.50
CA VAL A 111 8.87 -6.57 7.79
C VAL A 111 7.63 -6.73 8.66
N VAL A 112 7.34 -7.97 9.05
CA VAL A 112 6.22 -8.31 9.93
C VAL A 112 6.78 -9.08 11.10
N ASP A 113 6.42 -8.67 12.31
CA ASP A 113 6.80 -9.38 13.53
C ASP A 113 6.16 -10.78 13.57
N ALA A 114 6.92 -11.77 14.04
CA ALA A 114 6.48 -13.16 14.00
C ALA A 114 5.33 -13.45 14.97
N GLU A 115 5.27 -12.78 16.11
CA GLU A 115 4.20 -12.91 17.09
C GLU A 115 2.92 -12.23 16.58
N SER A 116 3.04 -11.03 15.99
CA SER A 116 1.93 -10.34 15.33
C SER A 116 1.35 -11.17 14.18
N GLU A 117 2.20 -11.76 13.33
CA GLU A 117 1.74 -12.62 12.23
C GLU A 117 1.05 -13.90 12.76
N ALA A 118 1.60 -14.54 13.80
CA ALA A 118 0.97 -15.71 14.39
C ALA A 118 -0.41 -15.39 15.00
N THR A 119 -0.53 -14.24 15.67
CA THR A 119 -1.79 -13.75 16.24
C THR A 119 -2.82 -13.50 15.15
N PHE A 120 -2.44 -12.77 14.09
CA PHE A 120 -3.29 -12.49 12.94
C PHE A 120 -3.76 -13.79 12.25
N VAL A 121 -2.85 -14.75 12.04
CA VAL A 121 -3.20 -16.04 11.43
C VAL A 121 -4.18 -16.84 12.31
N ALA A 122 -3.98 -16.86 13.63
CA ALA A 122 -4.89 -17.54 14.55
C ALA A 122 -6.30 -16.92 14.51
N GLU A 123 -6.40 -15.59 14.47
CA GLU A 123 -7.66 -14.87 14.32
C GLU A 123 -8.36 -15.23 13.00
N VAL A 124 -7.65 -15.16 11.87
CA VAL A 124 -8.21 -15.51 10.55
C VAL A 124 -8.72 -16.96 10.52
N LEU A 125 -7.96 -17.90 11.08
CA LEU A 125 -8.36 -19.31 11.14
C LEU A 125 -9.58 -19.53 12.05
N SER A 126 -9.81 -18.67 13.04
CA SER A 126 -10.99 -18.75 13.90
C SER A 126 -12.31 -18.45 13.16
N TYR A 127 -12.24 -17.77 12.01
CA TYR A 127 -13.40 -17.47 11.18
C TYR A 127 -13.82 -18.64 10.27
N ASP A 128 -13.07 -19.74 10.25
CA ASP A 128 -13.48 -20.92 9.48
C ASP A 128 -14.84 -21.44 9.95
N GLY A 129 -15.79 -21.56 9.02
CA GLY A 129 -17.17 -21.93 9.31
C GLY A 129 -18.01 -20.89 10.06
N ALA A 130 -17.49 -19.68 10.33
CA ALA A 130 -18.22 -18.64 11.05
C ALA A 130 -19.29 -17.93 10.20
N TYR A 131 -19.11 -17.91 8.87
CA TYR A 131 -20.09 -17.31 7.96
C TYR A 131 -21.30 -18.24 7.74
N SER A 132 -22.49 -17.78 8.10
CA SER A 132 -23.76 -18.33 7.60
C SER A 132 -24.47 -17.27 6.77
N MET A 133 -24.92 -17.62 5.55
CA MET A 133 -25.81 -16.74 4.80
C MET A 133 -27.08 -16.47 5.61
N ALA A 134 -27.54 -15.22 5.61
CA ALA A 134 -28.89 -14.92 6.07
C ALA A 134 -29.90 -15.72 5.21
N PRO A 135 -30.86 -16.44 5.82
CA PRO A 135 -31.86 -17.21 5.08
C PRO A 135 -32.74 -16.33 4.18
#